data_AF-A0A2I0R5F2-F1
#
_entry.id   AF-A0A2I0R5F2-F1
#
_cell.length_a   1.000
_cell.length_b   1.000
_cell.length_c   1.000
_cell.angle_alpha   90.00
_cell.angle_beta   90.00
_cell.angle_gamma   90.00
#
_symmetry.space_group_name_H-M   'P 1'
#
loop_
_entity.id
_entity.type
_entity.pdbx_description
1 polymer ?
#
loop_
_entity_poly.entity_id
_entity_poly.type
_entity_poly.pdbx_seq_one_letter_code
_entity_poly.pdbx_strand_id
1 'polypeptide(L)'
;MRNTTFILAISVGLLFGCKSSENKKIIAQNKTCFCENDSLINHYTVECDTILLSNKSKLYWQFNCDRIWLTLDNVNGQKKIIDSLQIELYPLTYRLGYHLIKEFDNTILFRSGCPANGPCVYNLIDKFTGEKIKEFDQLICIDTEDDNYNFEFIVYLSDTTDHIIIYYINNEKLLKIPFAENLTSMAYPQQQFEEMTLKYNNLELTYWTNDNTKKTLNINLKDEKYSH
;
A
#
# COMPACT_ATOMS: atom_id res chain seq x y z
N MET A 1 -4.54 97.12 1.69
CA MET A 1 -4.84 96.56 0.35
C MET A 1 -3.88 95.40 0.13
N ARG A 2 -4.35 94.14 0.13
CA ARG A 2 -4.47 93.28 -1.07
C ARG A 2 -3.24 93.40 -1.98
N ASN A 3 -2.52 92.36 -2.38
CA ASN A 3 -2.99 91.02 -2.70
C ASN A 3 -1.82 90.05 -3.00
N THR A 4 -2.04 88.78 -2.64
CA THR A 4 -1.63 87.53 -3.33
C THR A 4 -0.16 87.21 -3.62
N THR A 5 0.37 86.25 -2.86
CA THR A 5 1.39 85.28 -3.31
C THR A 5 0.79 83.88 -3.23
N PHE A 6 0.75 83.18 -4.36
CA PHE A 6 0.43 81.75 -4.45
C PHE A 6 1.65 80.96 -3.95
N ILE A 7 1.48 80.09 -2.95
CA ILE A 7 2.47 79.04 -2.63
C ILE A 7 1.80 77.68 -2.84
N LEU A 8 2.47 76.91 -3.69
CA LEU A 8 2.15 75.56 -4.13
C LEU A 8 2.40 74.54 -3.00
N ALA A 9 1.63 73.47 -3.03
CA ALA A 9 1.48 72.43 -2.02
C ALA A 9 2.79 71.75 -1.55
N ILE A 10 2.92 71.61 -0.22
CA ILE A 10 3.82 70.64 0.43
C ILE A 10 2.95 69.45 0.84
N SER A 11 3.21 68.30 0.22
CA SER A 11 2.66 67.01 0.59
C SER A 11 3.23 66.55 1.93
N VAL A 12 2.38 66.51 2.94
CA VAL A 12 2.67 65.90 4.26
C VAL A 12 2.66 64.38 4.09
N GLY A 13 3.85 63.77 4.12
CA GLY A 13 4.00 62.34 4.31
C GLY A 13 3.65 61.96 5.74
N LEU A 14 2.41 61.49 5.95
CA LEU A 14 2.02 60.71 7.13
C LEU A 14 1.85 59.26 6.69
N LEU A 15 2.88 58.44 6.91
CA LEU A 15 2.69 57.00 7.04
C LEU A 15 3.12 56.60 8.44
N PHE A 16 2.09 56.43 9.25
CA PHE A 16 2.09 55.79 10.54
C PHE A 16 2.83 54.46 10.46
N GLY A 17 3.81 54.28 11.35
CA GLY A 17 4.35 52.95 11.65
C GLY A 17 3.25 52.07 12.23
N CYS A 18 2.91 50.99 11.55
CA CYS A 18 2.25 49.87 12.19
C CYS A 18 3.32 49.02 12.88
N LYS A 19 3.27 49.05 14.22
CA LYS A 19 3.96 48.14 15.13
C LYS A 19 3.81 46.70 14.67
N SER A 20 4.92 45.97 14.66
CA SER A 20 4.93 44.51 14.69
C SER A 20 4.07 44.05 15.87
N SER A 21 2.96 43.38 15.57
CA SER A 21 2.22 42.60 16.56
C SER A 21 2.83 41.20 16.61
N GLU A 22 3.79 41.03 17.50
CA GLU A 22 4.10 39.71 18.06
C GLU A 22 2.89 39.23 18.85
N ASN A 23 2.12 38.34 18.25
CA ASN A 23 1.54 37.17 18.93
C ASN A 23 0.80 36.33 17.90
N LYS A 24 1.56 35.60 17.07
CA LYS A 24 1.01 34.41 16.42
C LYS A 24 0.92 33.35 17.51
N LYS A 25 -0.18 33.36 18.25
CA LYS A 25 -0.54 32.29 19.19
C LYS A 25 -0.65 31.03 18.35
N ILE A 26 0.43 30.25 18.28
CA ILE A 26 0.38 28.90 17.74
C ILE A 26 -0.58 28.18 18.68
N ILE A 27 -1.82 27.99 18.23
CA ILE A 27 -2.69 26.99 18.80
C ILE A 27 -2.00 25.68 18.42
N ALA A 28 -1.08 25.23 19.27
CA ALA A 28 -0.60 23.87 19.21
C ALA A 28 -1.85 23.04 19.49
N GLN A 29 -2.49 22.55 18.42
CA GLN A 29 -3.39 21.42 18.56
C GLN A 29 -2.57 20.37 19.30
N ASN A 30 -3.00 20.01 20.52
CA ASN A 30 -2.49 18.83 21.19
C ASN A 30 -2.81 17.66 20.26
N LYS A 31 -1.88 17.33 19.36
CA LYS A 31 -1.93 16.08 18.61
C LYS A 31 -1.84 15.01 19.67
N THR A 32 -2.94 14.33 19.92
CA THR A 32 -2.97 13.09 20.69
C THR A 32 -2.15 12.08 19.91
N CYS A 33 -0.87 11.97 20.25
CA CYS A 33 -0.04 10.88 19.77
C CYS A 33 -0.39 9.60 20.55
N PHE A 34 0.03 8.44 20.05
CA PHE A 34 -0.20 7.09 20.59
C PHE A 34 -1.59 6.48 20.32
N CYS A 35 -1.58 5.19 19.97
CA CYS A 35 -2.75 4.38 19.61
C CYS A 35 -3.92 4.49 20.59
N GLU A 36 -3.66 4.52 21.88
CA GLU A 36 -4.71 4.52 22.91
C GLU A 36 -5.46 5.86 22.98
N ASN A 37 -4.92 6.92 22.38
CA ASN A 37 -5.42 8.29 22.55
C ASN A 37 -5.97 8.92 21.26
N ASP A 38 -5.86 8.26 20.11
CA ASP A 38 -6.31 8.80 18.82
C ASP A 38 -7.34 7.87 18.15
N SER A 39 -8.63 8.16 18.37
CA SER A 39 -9.75 7.42 17.78
C SER A 39 -9.83 7.56 16.27
N LEU A 40 -9.26 8.61 15.68
CA LEU A 40 -9.24 8.80 14.24
C LEU A 40 -8.27 7.79 13.60
N ILE A 41 -7.11 7.59 14.22
CA ILE A 41 -6.11 6.63 13.72
C ILE A 41 -6.67 5.20 13.79
N ASN A 42 -7.17 4.80 14.96
CA ASN A 42 -7.67 3.44 15.23
C ASN A 42 -8.82 3.00 14.32
N HIS A 43 -9.62 3.94 13.80
CA HIS A 43 -10.84 3.61 13.04
C HIS A 43 -10.70 3.88 11.54
N TYR A 44 -9.82 4.78 11.10
CA TYR A 44 -9.77 5.22 9.70
C TYR A 44 -8.51 4.83 8.94
N THR A 45 -7.41 4.44 9.62
CA THR A 45 -6.13 4.25 8.92
C THR A 45 -5.39 2.96 9.28
N VAL A 46 -5.25 2.67 10.57
CA VAL A 46 -4.68 1.41 11.07
C VAL A 46 -5.44 0.99 12.32
N GLU A 47 -5.73 -0.30 12.43
CA GLU A 47 -6.22 -0.83 13.68
C GLU A 47 -5.03 -1.03 14.62
N CYS A 48 -5.08 -0.43 15.80
CA CYS A 48 -4.04 -0.59 16.82
C CYS A 48 -4.18 -1.89 17.62
N ASP A 49 -5.18 -2.71 17.28
CA ASP A 49 -5.34 -4.03 17.84
C ASP A 49 -4.22 -4.95 17.37
N THR A 50 -3.87 -5.89 18.24
CA THR A 50 -2.87 -6.89 17.92
C THR A 50 -3.50 -8.03 17.14
N ILE A 51 -3.03 -8.25 15.93
CA ILE A 51 -3.36 -9.42 15.13
C ILE A 51 -2.52 -10.60 15.63
N LEU A 52 -3.18 -11.66 16.07
CA LEU A 52 -2.54 -12.92 16.44
C LEU A 52 -2.46 -13.83 15.21
N LEU A 53 -1.25 -14.14 14.78
CA LEU A 53 -0.98 -15.01 13.63
C LEU A 53 -1.09 -16.49 14.02
N SER A 54 -1.31 -17.36 13.05
CA SER A 54 -1.46 -18.82 13.25
C SER A 54 -0.27 -19.47 13.97
N ASN A 55 0.95 -18.94 13.78
CA ASN A 55 2.14 -19.43 14.47
C ASN A 55 2.31 -18.84 15.89
N LYS A 56 1.36 -18.06 16.38
CA LYS A 56 1.37 -17.30 17.65
C LYS A 56 2.26 -16.06 17.67
N SER A 57 2.84 -15.68 16.53
CA SER A 57 3.45 -14.36 16.39
C SER A 57 2.37 -13.28 16.46
N LYS A 58 2.77 -12.06 16.82
CA LYS A 58 1.87 -10.92 16.94
C LYS A 58 2.28 -9.86 15.95
N LEU A 59 1.28 -9.26 15.32
CA LEU A 59 1.44 -8.13 14.42
C LEU A 59 0.63 -6.96 14.97
N TYR A 60 1.28 -5.82 15.19
CA TYR A 60 0.58 -4.67 15.77
C TYR A 60 1.22 -3.35 15.32
N TRP A 61 0.36 -2.36 15.08
CA TRP A 61 0.77 -0.99 14.81
C TRP A 61 1.08 -0.26 16.11
N GLN A 62 2.06 0.64 16.04
CA GLN A 62 2.37 1.59 17.10
C GLN A 62 2.70 2.94 16.47
N PHE A 63 2.50 4.03 17.21
CA PHE A 63 2.99 5.33 16.79
C PHE A 63 3.31 6.21 17.98
N ASN A 64 4.17 7.18 17.75
CA ASN A 64 4.47 8.28 18.65
C ASN A 64 4.29 9.60 17.87
N CYS A 65 4.80 10.71 18.40
CA CYS A 65 4.72 12.00 17.71
C CYS A 65 5.70 12.15 16.52
N ASP A 66 6.53 11.15 16.22
CA ASP A 66 7.54 11.22 15.15
C ASP A 66 7.18 10.29 13.98
N ARG A 67 6.63 9.11 14.29
CA ARG A 67 6.36 8.08 13.28
C ARG A 67 5.29 7.10 13.73
N ILE A 68 4.78 6.39 12.73
CA ILE A 68 3.93 5.20 12.84
C ILE A 68 4.70 4.00 12.26
N TRP A 69 4.57 2.83 12.88
CA TRP A 69 5.29 1.63 12.45
C TRP A 69 4.55 0.34 12.79
N LEU A 70 4.77 -0.67 11.96
CA LEU A 70 4.23 -2.01 12.12
C LEU A 70 5.30 -2.91 12.71
N THR A 71 4.98 -3.57 13.83
CA THR A 71 5.88 -4.49 14.52
C THR A 71 5.41 -5.92 14.36
N LEU A 72 6.34 -6.79 13.96
CA LEU A 72 6.21 -8.24 14.09
C LEU A 72 6.96 -8.70 15.35
N ASP A 73 6.23 -9.22 16.33
CA ASP A 73 6.76 -9.90 17.50
C ASP A 73 6.65 -11.41 17.25
N ASN A 74 7.77 -12.04 16.92
CA ASN A 74 7.78 -13.43 16.49
C ASN A 74 7.53 -14.40 17.66
N VAL A 75 7.41 -15.69 17.34
CA VAL A 75 7.16 -16.76 18.32
C VAL A 75 8.22 -16.87 19.43
N ASN A 76 9.42 -16.34 19.21
CA ASN A 76 10.52 -16.31 20.15
C ASN A 76 10.56 -15.01 20.99
N GLY A 77 9.60 -14.10 20.80
CA GLY A 77 9.55 -12.80 21.47
C GLY A 77 10.50 -11.74 20.88
N GLN A 78 11.07 -12.00 19.70
CA GLN A 78 11.91 -11.03 19.01
C GLN A 78 11.03 -10.06 18.22
N LYS A 79 11.25 -8.77 18.45
CA LYS A 79 10.46 -7.70 17.85
C LYS A 79 11.21 -7.07 16.70
N LYS A 80 10.56 -6.97 15.54
CA LYS A 80 11.10 -6.29 14.37
C LYS A 80 10.09 -5.31 13.80
N ILE A 81 10.56 -4.10 13.50
CA ILE A 81 9.81 -3.13 12.72
C ILE A 81 9.91 -3.55 11.26
N ILE A 82 8.77 -3.91 10.65
CA ILE A 82 8.71 -4.39 9.27
C ILE A 82 8.19 -3.32 8.30
N ASP A 83 7.55 -2.28 8.82
CA ASP A 83 7.14 -1.10 8.05
C ASP A 83 7.12 0.13 8.95
N SER A 84 7.39 1.30 8.38
CA SER A 84 7.35 2.57 9.11
C SER A 84 7.16 3.77 8.19
N LEU A 85 6.33 4.70 8.64
CA LEU A 85 6.08 5.97 7.97
C LEU A 85 6.29 7.12 8.95
N GLN A 86 6.66 8.29 8.41
CA GLN A 86 6.68 9.53 9.18
C GLN A 86 5.26 9.89 9.65
N ILE A 87 5.14 10.53 10.82
CA ILE A 87 3.82 10.84 11.39
C ILE A 87 3.01 11.77 10.48
N GLU A 88 3.64 12.61 9.67
CA GLU A 88 2.97 13.50 8.72
C GLU A 88 2.19 12.72 7.65
N LEU A 89 2.61 11.49 7.38
CA LEU A 89 1.98 10.58 6.42
C LEU A 89 0.92 9.68 7.08
N TYR A 90 0.61 9.86 8.37
CA TYR A 90 -0.40 9.06 9.06
C TYR A 90 -1.75 8.98 8.32
N PRO A 91 -2.29 10.05 7.70
CA PRO A 91 -3.58 9.97 7.02
C PRO A 91 -3.52 9.07 5.79
N LEU A 92 -2.31 8.75 5.31
CA LEU A 92 -2.04 7.96 4.13
C LEU A 92 -1.57 6.54 4.47
N THR A 93 -1.48 6.16 5.75
CA THR A 93 -1.05 4.80 6.14
C THR A 93 -1.95 3.72 5.53
N TYR A 94 -3.25 4.00 5.33
CA TYR A 94 -4.17 3.08 4.65
C TYR A 94 -3.80 2.77 3.18
N ARG A 95 -2.94 3.59 2.57
CA ARG A 95 -2.41 3.41 1.20
C ARG A 95 -0.94 3.03 1.18
N LEU A 96 -0.14 3.73 1.98
CA LEU A 96 1.32 3.66 1.93
C LEU A 96 1.87 2.54 2.80
N GLY A 97 1.26 2.32 3.97
CA GLY A 97 1.72 1.34 4.94
C GLY A 97 1.38 -0.09 4.54
N TYR A 98 1.85 -1.05 5.34
CA TYR A 98 1.59 -2.47 5.15
C TYR A 98 0.17 -2.85 5.58
N HIS A 99 -0.61 -3.37 4.63
CA HIS A 99 -1.95 -3.93 4.82
C HIS A 99 -1.88 -5.43 4.65
N LEU A 100 -2.26 -6.16 5.70
CA LEU A 100 -2.28 -7.62 5.67
C LEU A 100 -3.27 -8.11 4.60
N ILE A 101 -2.79 -8.88 3.62
CA ILE A 101 -3.63 -9.52 2.60
C ILE A 101 -3.90 -10.96 2.96
N LYS A 102 -2.85 -11.73 3.24
CA LYS A 102 -2.96 -13.16 3.59
C LYS A 102 -1.80 -13.60 4.47
N GLU A 103 -2.12 -14.41 5.47
CA GLU A 103 -1.16 -15.21 6.20
C GLU A 103 -0.99 -16.59 5.51
N PHE A 104 0.25 -16.97 5.21
CA PHE A 104 0.65 -18.33 4.78
C PHE A 104 1.35 -19.05 5.93
N ASP A 105 1.74 -20.31 5.75
CA ASP A 105 2.33 -21.14 6.82
C ASP A 105 3.55 -20.50 7.50
N ASN A 106 4.47 -19.95 6.70
CA ASN A 106 5.73 -19.37 7.19
C ASN A 106 5.86 -17.88 6.87
N THR A 107 4.96 -17.31 6.07
CA THR A 107 5.11 -15.95 5.53
C THR A 107 3.80 -15.17 5.63
N ILE A 108 3.91 -13.85 5.47
CA ILE A 108 2.78 -12.94 5.42
C ILE A 108 2.89 -12.12 4.15
N LEU A 109 1.79 -11.99 3.41
CA LEU A 109 1.70 -11.10 2.28
C LEU A 109 1.04 -9.80 2.71
N PHE A 110 1.76 -8.70 2.48
CA PHE A 110 1.28 -7.35 2.68
C PHE A 110 1.10 -6.65 1.33
N ARG A 111 0.07 -5.81 1.23
CA ARG A 111 -0.05 -4.76 0.21
C ARG A 111 0.45 -3.46 0.81
N SER A 112 1.11 -2.63 0.02
CA SER A 112 1.67 -1.35 0.46
C SER A 112 1.88 -0.41 -0.72
N GLY A 113 2.23 0.84 -0.44
CA GLY A 113 2.66 1.78 -1.47
C GLY A 113 1.67 1.92 -2.62
N CYS A 114 0.38 2.05 -2.34
CA CYS A 114 -0.70 2.19 -3.33
C CYS A 114 -0.92 3.67 -3.69
N PRO A 115 -0.31 4.22 -4.76
CA PRO A 115 -0.60 5.58 -5.21
C PRO A 115 -2.04 5.67 -5.76
N ALA A 116 -2.59 6.89 -5.83
CA ALA A 116 -3.96 7.10 -6.27
C ALA A 116 -4.28 6.56 -7.69
N ASN A 117 -3.29 6.51 -8.57
CA ASN A 117 -3.44 6.14 -9.99
C ASN A 117 -2.42 5.09 -10.45
N GLY A 118 -1.88 4.28 -9.53
CA GLY A 118 -0.81 3.33 -9.84
C GLY A 118 -0.94 2.04 -9.05
N PRO A 119 -0.10 1.05 -9.36
CA PRO A 119 -0.19 -0.27 -8.76
C PRO A 119 0.32 -0.21 -7.32
N CYS A 120 -0.28 -1.03 -6.47
CA CYS A 120 0.27 -1.31 -5.16
C CYS A 120 1.47 -2.25 -5.27
N VAL A 121 2.37 -2.16 -4.30
CA VAL A 121 3.48 -3.10 -4.12
C VAL A 121 3.08 -4.17 -3.11
N TYR A 122 3.44 -5.42 -3.38
CA TYR A 122 3.16 -6.55 -2.50
C TYR A 122 4.45 -7.12 -1.93
N ASN A 123 4.49 -7.28 -0.61
CA ASN A 123 5.68 -7.70 0.12
C ASN A 123 5.41 -9.01 0.85
N LEU A 124 6.23 -10.02 0.57
CA LEU A 124 6.22 -11.30 1.27
C LEU A 124 7.25 -11.25 2.39
N ILE A 125 6.79 -11.33 3.63
CA ILE A 125 7.61 -11.23 4.83
C ILE A 125 7.66 -12.58 5.54
N ASP A 126 8.84 -13.00 5.98
CA ASP A 126 9.02 -14.19 6.80
C ASP A 126 8.47 -13.96 8.23
N LYS A 127 7.60 -14.85 8.72
CA LYS A 127 6.97 -14.71 10.05
C LYS A 127 7.92 -14.92 11.22
N PHE A 128 9.03 -15.61 11.01
CA PHE A 128 9.96 -15.96 12.07
C PHE A 128 11.07 -14.94 12.22
N THR A 129 11.42 -14.21 11.16
CA THR A 129 12.52 -13.26 11.14
C THR A 129 12.07 -11.83 10.88
N GLY A 130 10.89 -11.66 10.28
CA GLY A 130 10.41 -10.38 9.76
C GLY A 130 11.25 -9.84 8.60
N GLU A 131 12.09 -10.66 7.96
CA GLU A 131 12.79 -10.29 6.73
C GLU A 131 11.86 -10.31 5.53
N LYS A 132 12.09 -9.39 4.59
CA LYS A 132 11.42 -9.42 3.29
C LYS A 132 12.03 -10.53 2.46
N ILE A 133 11.21 -11.51 2.08
CA ILE A 133 11.60 -12.62 1.20
C ILE A 133 11.54 -12.16 -0.25
N LYS A 134 10.45 -11.50 -0.62
CA LYS A 134 10.20 -11.10 -2.00
C LYS A 134 9.27 -9.90 -2.08
N GLU A 135 9.45 -9.10 -3.11
CA GLU A 135 8.59 -8.00 -3.51
C GLU A 135 7.99 -8.30 -4.87
N PHE A 136 6.73 -7.91 -5.06
CA PHE A 136 6.01 -8.00 -6.32
C PHE A 136 5.43 -6.63 -6.64
N ASP A 137 5.78 -6.10 -7.80
CA ASP A 137 5.26 -4.81 -8.24
C ASP A 137 3.76 -4.88 -8.55
N GLN A 138 3.28 -6.05 -8.99
CA GLN A 138 1.89 -6.29 -9.39
C GLN A 138 1.53 -7.76 -9.20
N LEU A 139 0.31 -8.02 -8.72
CA LEU A 139 -0.28 -9.36 -8.62
C LEU A 139 -1.62 -9.40 -9.37
N ILE A 140 -1.99 -10.58 -9.83
CA ILE A 140 -3.26 -10.84 -10.53
C ILE A 140 -4.34 -11.24 -9.51
N CYS A 141 -5.50 -10.58 -9.57
CA CYS A 141 -6.70 -10.88 -8.78
C CYS A 141 -6.45 -11.02 -7.26
N ILE A 142 -5.73 -10.07 -6.69
CA ILE A 142 -5.32 -10.06 -5.27
C ILE A 142 -6.23 -9.20 -4.36
N ASP A 143 -6.86 -8.17 -4.93
CA ASP A 143 -7.70 -7.19 -4.23
C ASP A 143 -9.15 -7.35 -4.72
N THR A 144 -9.83 -8.43 -4.32
CA THR A 144 -11.28 -8.59 -4.57
C THR A 144 -12.06 -7.94 -3.44
N GLU A 145 -12.96 -7.00 -3.78
CA GLU A 145 -13.66 -6.11 -2.82
C GLU A 145 -14.42 -6.84 -1.70
N ASP A 146 -14.73 -8.12 -1.86
CA ASP A 146 -15.58 -8.89 -0.93
C ASP A 146 -14.96 -10.21 -0.43
N ASP A 147 -13.77 -10.63 -0.90
CA ASP A 147 -13.20 -11.93 -0.57
C ASP A 147 -11.73 -11.82 -0.13
N ASN A 148 -11.43 -12.43 1.02
CA ASN A 148 -10.05 -12.71 1.42
C ASN A 148 -9.36 -13.51 0.30
N TYR A 149 -8.12 -13.17 -0.01
CA TYR A 149 -7.33 -13.93 -0.96
C TYR A 149 -7.19 -15.38 -0.47
N ASN A 150 -7.78 -16.34 -1.18
CA ASN A 150 -7.95 -17.71 -0.68
C ASN A 150 -7.01 -18.73 -1.33
N PHE A 151 -6.08 -18.29 -2.18
CA PHE A 151 -5.14 -19.18 -2.87
C PHE A 151 -3.86 -19.40 -2.05
N GLU A 152 -3.31 -20.61 -2.12
CA GLU A 152 -2.03 -21.00 -1.48
C GLU A 152 -0.80 -20.69 -2.35
N PHE A 153 -1.02 -19.96 -3.44
CA PHE A 153 -0.02 -19.47 -4.37
C PHE A 153 -0.39 -18.04 -4.75
N ILE A 154 0.56 -17.33 -5.34
CA ILE A 154 0.31 -16.03 -5.96
C ILE A 154 0.50 -16.13 -7.47
N VAL A 155 -0.19 -15.24 -8.20
CA VAL A 155 -0.15 -15.20 -9.66
C VAL A 155 0.28 -13.80 -10.11
N TYR A 156 1.24 -13.73 -11.02
CA TYR A 156 1.75 -12.46 -11.55
C TYR A 156 2.31 -12.64 -12.96
N LEU A 157 2.47 -11.54 -13.70
CA LEU A 157 3.13 -11.55 -15.01
C LEU A 157 4.65 -11.49 -14.84
N SER A 158 5.40 -12.15 -15.71
CA SER A 158 6.85 -11.91 -15.84
C SER A 158 7.13 -10.45 -16.23
N ASP A 159 8.34 -9.97 -15.96
CA ASP A 159 8.77 -8.60 -16.32
C ASP A 159 8.61 -8.31 -17.82
N THR A 160 8.80 -9.33 -18.66
CA THR A 160 8.63 -9.31 -20.12
C THR A 160 7.20 -9.53 -20.58
N THR A 161 6.28 -9.77 -19.64
CA THR A 161 4.84 -10.07 -19.82
C THR A 161 4.52 -11.23 -20.76
N ASP A 162 5.51 -12.04 -21.11
CA ASP A 162 5.40 -13.21 -21.99
C ASP A 162 5.05 -14.50 -21.23
N HIS A 163 4.98 -14.44 -19.90
CA HIS A 163 4.56 -15.55 -19.05
C HIS A 163 3.64 -15.09 -17.92
N ILE A 164 2.69 -15.97 -17.59
CA ILE A 164 2.03 -15.96 -16.28
C ILE A 164 2.82 -16.87 -15.36
N ILE A 165 3.18 -16.35 -14.20
CA ILE A 165 3.93 -17.05 -13.17
C ILE A 165 2.97 -17.39 -12.03
N ILE A 166 2.96 -18.66 -11.65
CA ILE A 166 2.28 -19.15 -10.45
C ILE A 166 3.37 -19.53 -9.45
N TYR A 167 3.41 -18.83 -8.33
CA TYR A 167 4.41 -19.03 -7.27
C TYR A 167 3.76 -19.63 -6.03
N TYR A 168 4.07 -20.89 -5.75
CA TYR A 168 3.63 -21.59 -4.56
C TYR A 168 4.47 -21.17 -3.36
N ILE A 169 3.87 -20.44 -2.43
CA ILE A 169 4.59 -19.77 -1.35
C ILE A 169 5.31 -20.76 -0.43
N ASN A 170 4.66 -21.88 -0.09
CA ASN A 170 5.15 -22.78 0.97
C ASN A 170 6.32 -23.67 0.53
N ASN A 171 6.55 -23.86 -0.77
CA ASN A 171 7.61 -24.73 -1.28
C ASN A 171 8.45 -24.09 -2.39
N GLU A 172 8.26 -22.78 -2.61
CA GLU A 172 8.95 -21.96 -3.61
C GLU A 172 8.85 -22.49 -5.05
N LYS A 173 7.91 -23.42 -5.32
CA LYS A 173 7.70 -23.97 -6.65
C LYS A 173 7.14 -22.89 -7.57
N LEU A 174 7.69 -22.82 -8.78
CA LEU A 174 7.23 -21.91 -9.82
C LEU A 174 6.65 -22.70 -10.99
N LEU A 175 5.48 -22.29 -11.47
CA LEU A 175 5.01 -22.63 -12.80
C LEU A 175 5.15 -21.42 -13.71
N LYS A 176 5.72 -21.61 -14.90
CA LYS A 176 5.82 -20.57 -15.93
C LYS A 176 4.96 -20.97 -17.12
N ILE A 177 3.85 -20.27 -17.29
CA ILE A 177 2.87 -20.54 -18.34
C ILE A 177 3.10 -19.51 -19.45
N PRO A 178 3.47 -19.94 -20.67
CA PRO A 178 3.59 -19.03 -21.80
C PRO A 178 2.31 -18.23 -22.00
N PHE A 179 2.44 -16.92 -22.14
CA PHE A 179 1.35 -15.97 -22.23
C PHE A 179 1.73 -14.86 -23.21
N ALA A 180 1.37 -15.04 -24.48
CA ALA A 180 1.68 -14.10 -25.56
C ALA A 180 0.44 -13.31 -25.99
N GLU A 181 -0.17 -12.60 -25.04
CA GLU A 181 -1.37 -11.82 -25.26
C GLU A 181 -1.05 -10.32 -25.36
N ASN A 182 -1.80 -9.62 -26.21
CA ASN A 182 -1.63 -8.18 -26.40
C ASN A 182 -2.44 -7.42 -25.34
N LEU A 183 -1.87 -7.32 -24.15
CA LEU A 183 -2.42 -6.58 -23.01
C LEU A 183 -2.23 -5.07 -23.17
N THR A 184 -3.12 -4.29 -22.56
CA THR A 184 -3.08 -2.82 -22.59
C THR A 184 -1.90 -2.25 -21.85
N SER A 185 -1.01 -1.57 -22.57
CA SER A 185 0.19 -0.94 -22.00
C SER A 185 -0.12 0.14 -20.93
N MET A 186 -1.38 0.54 -20.76
CA MET A 186 -1.83 1.53 -19.78
C MET A 186 -2.61 0.95 -18.60
N ALA A 187 -2.93 -0.35 -18.59
CA ALA A 187 -3.70 -0.97 -17.52
C ALA A 187 -2.80 -1.89 -16.68
N TYR A 188 -2.84 -1.73 -15.37
CA TYR A 188 -2.17 -2.62 -14.43
C TYR A 188 -2.88 -3.99 -14.43
N PRO A 189 -2.21 -5.11 -14.10
CA PRO A 189 -2.81 -6.44 -14.10
C PRO A 189 -4.14 -6.52 -13.34
N GLN A 190 -4.28 -5.80 -12.24
CA GLN A 190 -5.54 -5.74 -11.47
C GLN A 190 -6.73 -5.15 -12.28
N GLN A 191 -6.47 -4.34 -13.31
CA GLN A 191 -7.49 -3.77 -14.20
C GLN A 191 -7.73 -4.62 -15.45
N GLN A 192 -6.80 -5.51 -15.79
CA GLN A 192 -6.87 -6.35 -16.99
C GLN A 192 -7.43 -7.73 -16.70
N PHE A 193 -7.08 -8.29 -15.54
CA PHE A 193 -7.57 -9.57 -15.07
C PHE A 193 -8.78 -9.33 -14.16
N GLU A 194 -9.94 -9.76 -14.64
CA GLU A 194 -11.23 -9.53 -13.99
C GLU A 194 -11.52 -10.59 -12.94
N GLU A 195 -11.17 -11.85 -13.22
CA GLU A 195 -11.55 -12.97 -12.37
C GLU A 195 -10.48 -14.06 -12.37
N MET A 196 -10.29 -14.68 -11.21
CA MET A 196 -9.46 -15.85 -11.02
C MET A 196 -10.24 -16.90 -10.23
N THR A 197 -10.52 -18.05 -10.84
CA THR A 197 -11.23 -19.15 -10.18
C THR A 197 -10.42 -20.44 -10.21
N LEU A 198 -10.42 -21.17 -9.10
CA LEU A 198 -9.78 -22.49 -9.02
C LEU A 198 -10.85 -23.56 -8.84
N LYS A 199 -10.94 -24.47 -9.81
CA LYS A 199 -11.78 -25.67 -9.72
C LYS A 199 -10.87 -26.90 -9.80
N TYR A 200 -10.73 -27.59 -8.66
CA TYR A 200 -9.80 -28.70 -8.49
C TYR A 200 -8.34 -28.28 -8.76
N ASN A 201 -7.80 -28.64 -9.93
CA ASN A 201 -6.43 -28.29 -10.35
C ASN A 201 -6.43 -27.36 -11.57
N ASN A 202 -7.58 -26.90 -12.02
CA ASN A 202 -7.67 -25.99 -13.15
C ASN A 202 -7.89 -24.57 -12.62
N LEU A 203 -6.89 -23.73 -12.83
CA LEU A 203 -6.96 -22.29 -12.59
C LEU A 203 -7.47 -21.63 -13.87
N GLU A 204 -8.58 -20.93 -13.75
CA GLU A 204 -9.18 -20.14 -14.82
C GLU A 204 -8.91 -18.67 -14.55
N LEU A 205 -8.33 -17.98 -15.53
CA LEU A 205 -8.06 -16.54 -15.50
C LEU A 205 -8.86 -15.87 -16.61
N THR A 206 -9.69 -14.91 -16.23
CA THR A 206 -10.49 -14.13 -17.16
C THR A 206 -9.89 -12.73 -17.29
N TYR A 207 -9.62 -12.30 -18.52
CA TYR A 207 -8.92 -11.04 -18.78
C TYR A 207 -9.39 -10.35 -20.05
N TRP A 208 -9.08 -9.05 -20.15
CA TRP A 208 -9.36 -8.22 -21.32
C TRP A 208 -8.09 -7.96 -22.12
N THR A 209 -8.23 -8.00 -23.44
CA THR A 209 -7.16 -7.67 -24.39
C THR A 209 -7.33 -6.26 -24.95
N ASN A 210 -6.32 -5.76 -25.65
CA ASN A 210 -6.28 -4.40 -26.19
C ASN A 210 -7.42 -4.00 -27.13
N ASP A 211 -8.01 -4.98 -27.82
CA ASP A 211 -9.14 -4.76 -28.71
C ASP A 211 -10.50 -4.83 -27.96
N ASN A 212 -10.46 -4.78 -26.63
CA ASN A 212 -11.60 -4.98 -25.73
C ASN A 212 -12.25 -6.36 -25.89
N THR A 213 -11.50 -7.39 -26.28
CA THR A 213 -11.98 -8.77 -26.25
C THR A 213 -11.73 -9.39 -24.89
N LYS A 214 -12.78 -9.93 -24.27
CA LYS A 214 -12.71 -10.77 -23.07
C LYS A 214 -12.28 -12.18 -23.45
N LYS A 215 -11.24 -12.68 -22.79
CA LYS A 215 -10.68 -14.02 -22.99
C LYS A 215 -10.58 -14.77 -21.67
N THR A 216 -10.46 -16.08 -21.78
CA THR A 216 -10.28 -16.99 -20.65
C THR A 216 -9.10 -17.89 -20.91
N LEU A 217 -8.16 -17.90 -19.97
CA LEU A 217 -7.02 -18.82 -19.95
C LEU A 217 -7.27 -19.92 -18.92
N ASN A 218 -7.13 -21.17 -19.36
CA ASN A 218 -7.25 -22.34 -18.50
C ASN A 218 -5.88 -22.97 -18.27
N ILE A 219 -5.47 -23.07 -17.02
CA ILE A 219 -4.16 -23.61 -16.60
C ILE A 219 -4.39 -24.84 -15.73
N ASN A 220 -3.93 -26.00 -16.18
CA ASN A 220 -3.84 -27.19 -15.33
C ASN A 220 -2.59 -27.10 -14.46
N LEU A 221 -2.76 -26.89 -13.16
CA LEU A 221 -1.69 -26.72 -12.16
C LEU A 221 -0.84 -27.98 -11.94
N LYS A 222 -1.30 -29.15 -12.42
CA LYS A 222 -0.54 -30.40 -12.37
C LYS A 222 0.27 -30.67 -13.63
N ASP A 223 0.19 -29.79 -14.63
CA ASP A 223 0.96 -29.97 -15.85
C ASP A 223 2.45 -29.70 -15.58
N GLU A 224 3.22 -30.78 -15.44
CA GLU A 224 4.64 -30.72 -15.10
C GLU A 224 5.48 -30.00 -16.17
N LYS A 225 4.97 -29.85 -17.40
CA LYS A 225 5.70 -29.16 -18.47
C LYS A 225 5.97 -27.69 -18.18
N TYR A 226 5.23 -27.09 -17.25
CA TYR A 226 5.41 -25.70 -16.81
C TYR A 226 6.22 -25.59 -15.52
N SER A 227 6.61 -26.71 -14.90
CA SER A 227 7.36 -26.73 -13.65
C SER A 227 8.83 -26.43 -13.90
N HIS A 228 9.37 -25.47 -13.15
CA HIS A 228 10.78 -25.08 -13.19
C HIS A 228 11.42 -25.12 -11.81
#